data_AF-A0A7C4XZB0-F1
#
_entry.id   AF-A0A7C4XZB0-F1
#
_cell.length_a   1.000
_cell.length_b   1.000
_cell.length_c   1.000
_cell.angle_alpha   90.00
_cell.angle_beta   90.00
_cell.angle_gamma   90.00
#
_symmetry.space_group_name_H-M   'P 1'
#
loop_
_entity.id
_entity.type
_entity.pdbx_description
1 polymer ?
#
loop_
_entity_poly.entity_id
_entity_poly.type
_entity_poly.pdbx_seq_one_letter_code
_entity_poly.pdbx_strand_id
1 'polypeptide(L)'
;MDQQDWSGIYTELENDVEALTRRGGPQASDLEIYRQIDRARFAIDKGELARAIAIIEDVRRRLAAAATRSGGVPTSLDALDALEDHLIGELRFGSARLEIVGEEDAPAETRTASQNTKVNRSTAFQDIADEYVAMFESAKIRPEKLSEVRWHANKIVAGREVYEKIEAKTNVPWYFTGLIHGMECSFSFSRHLHNGDSLKARTWQVPAGRPKEGNPPFTFEESACDALAYDKLAGQSDWSLARMLHRLEIYNGFGYRRKLGTASPYLWSYSNHFTKGKYVNDGIYDPDAVSKQCGAAVMLKDLVERGIVTIGAATAPQPVPLPVVPGPAPQPEPGVQPAPSAQPAPTAAPQPTAGPLPASEEAAPAAAPQEPAAAPEEMAAADGDPAARPPSLNSSQMT
;
A
#
# COMPACT_ATOMS: atom_id res chain seq x y z
N MET A 1 20.98 -14.48 -10.55
CA MET A 1 21.47 -13.50 -9.57
C MET A 1 20.94 -13.83 -8.17
N ASP A 2 21.77 -13.77 -7.14
CA ASP A 2 21.41 -13.98 -5.74
C ASP A 2 21.48 -12.69 -4.89
N GLN A 3 21.29 -12.80 -3.56
CA GLN A 3 21.28 -11.64 -2.65
C GLN A 3 22.66 -11.01 -2.43
N GLN A 4 23.74 -11.79 -2.58
CA GLN A 4 25.12 -11.34 -2.42
C GLN A 4 25.60 -10.62 -3.69
N ASP A 5 25.22 -11.11 -4.88
CA ASP A 5 25.42 -10.41 -6.16
C ASP A 5 24.83 -8.99 -6.10
N TRP A 6 23.54 -8.87 -5.70
CA TRP A 6 22.88 -7.57 -5.54
C TRP A 6 23.61 -6.68 -4.54
N SER A 7 24.06 -7.25 -3.40
CA SER A 7 24.77 -6.46 -2.39
C SER A 7 26.05 -5.82 -2.92
N GLY A 8 26.73 -6.43 -3.89
CA GLY A 8 27.85 -5.81 -4.61
C GLY A 8 27.41 -4.60 -5.42
N ILE A 9 26.42 -4.77 -6.30
CA ILE A 9 25.90 -3.70 -7.17
C ILE A 9 25.41 -2.48 -6.36
N TYR A 10 24.62 -2.69 -5.29
CA TYR A 10 24.19 -1.57 -4.44
C TYR A 10 25.40 -0.87 -3.77
N THR A 11 26.42 -1.61 -3.31
CA THR A 11 27.60 -1.02 -2.67
C THR A 11 28.43 -0.17 -3.65
N GLU A 12 28.63 -0.63 -4.88
CA GLU A 12 29.37 0.13 -5.90
C GLU A 12 28.60 1.38 -6.34
N LEU A 13 27.28 1.25 -6.52
CA LEU A 13 26.39 2.36 -6.87
C LEU A 13 26.30 3.41 -5.75
N GLU A 14 26.30 2.99 -4.48
CA GLU A 14 26.38 3.89 -3.32
C GLU A 14 27.68 4.68 -3.31
N ASN A 15 28.82 4.01 -3.51
CA ASN A 15 30.14 4.67 -3.59
C ASN A 15 30.23 5.66 -4.75
N ASP A 16 29.71 5.30 -5.93
CA ASP A 16 29.71 6.18 -7.11
C ASP A 16 28.80 7.39 -6.93
N VAL A 17 27.55 7.20 -6.47
CA VAL A 17 26.61 8.30 -6.25
C VAL A 17 27.07 9.22 -5.11
N GLU A 18 27.70 8.69 -4.05
CA GLU A 18 28.40 9.55 -3.08
C GLU A 18 29.56 10.30 -3.73
N ALA A 19 30.39 9.65 -4.55
CA ALA A 19 31.54 10.29 -5.18
C ALA A 19 31.13 11.37 -6.21
N LEU A 20 29.97 11.24 -6.84
CA LEU A 20 29.33 12.28 -7.65
C LEU A 20 28.77 13.41 -6.77
N THR A 21 28.04 13.06 -5.71
CA THR A 21 27.49 13.99 -4.71
C THR A 21 28.57 14.88 -4.09
N ARG A 22 29.69 14.30 -3.67
CA ARG A 22 30.85 15.00 -3.10
C ARG A 22 31.53 15.98 -4.08
N ARG A 23 31.19 15.93 -5.38
CA ARG A 23 31.74 16.78 -6.45
C ARG A 23 30.75 17.80 -7.02
N GLY A 24 29.49 17.84 -6.57
CA GLY A 24 28.49 18.80 -7.08
C GLY A 24 27.28 19.11 -6.16
N GLY A 25 27.19 18.48 -5.00
CA GLY A 25 25.98 18.47 -4.16
C GLY A 25 24.91 17.51 -4.68
N PRO A 26 24.06 16.94 -3.81
CA PRO A 26 23.06 15.95 -4.22
C PRO A 26 21.92 16.62 -4.97
N GLN A 27 21.63 16.15 -6.19
CA GLN A 27 20.51 16.60 -7.00
C GLN A 27 19.37 15.58 -7.02
N ALA A 28 18.17 16.01 -7.41
CA ALA A 28 16.99 15.13 -7.48
C ALA A 28 17.13 13.96 -8.47
N SER A 29 18.10 14.04 -9.41
CA SER A 29 18.52 12.94 -10.29
C SER A 29 19.07 11.73 -9.53
N ASP A 30 19.74 11.98 -8.40
CA ASP A 30 20.65 11.02 -7.78
C ASP A 30 19.86 10.06 -6.88
N LEU A 31 18.79 10.57 -6.26
CA LEU A 31 17.78 9.77 -5.57
C LEU A 31 16.92 8.95 -6.55
N GLU A 32 16.82 9.36 -7.82
CA GLU A 32 16.09 8.61 -8.85
C GLU A 32 16.90 7.42 -9.38
N ILE A 33 18.24 7.49 -9.38
CA ILE A 33 19.12 6.37 -9.76
C ILE A 33 18.87 5.15 -8.87
N TYR A 34 18.84 5.30 -7.53
CA TYR A 34 18.52 4.20 -6.61
C TYR A 34 17.11 3.64 -6.83
N ARG A 35 16.11 4.50 -7.04
CA ARG A 35 14.72 4.07 -7.32
C ARG A 35 14.63 3.26 -8.61
N GLN A 36 15.42 3.61 -9.64
CA GLN A 36 15.48 2.84 -10.89
C GLN A 36 16.16 1.48 -10.67
N ILE A 37 17.22 1.37 -9.86
CA ILE A 37 17.79 0.07 -9.49
C ILE A 37 16.77 -0.81 -8.74
N ASP A 38 16.04 -0.26 -7.77
CA ASP A 38 14.96 -0.98 -7.08
C ASP A 38 13.85 -1.45 -8.05
N ARG A 39 13.51 -0.64 -9.07
CA ARG A 39 12.56 -1.02 -10.12
C ARG A 39 13.10 -2.14 -11.02
N ALA A 40 14.37 -2.07 -11.42
CA ALA A 40 15.00 -3.11 -12.23
C ALA A 40 15.01 -4.45 -11.49
N ARG A 41 15.43 -4.43 -10.22
CA ARG A 41 15.38 -5.60 -9.34
C ARG A 41 13.96 -6.18 -9.21
N PHE A 42 12.96 -5.34 -8.94
CA PHE A 42 11.58 -5.80 -8.80
C PHE A 42 10.98 -6.33 -10.12
N ALA A 43 11.41 -5.79 -11.27
CA ALA A 43 11.09 -6.34 -12.57
C ALA A 43 11.73 -7.73 -12.78
N ILE A 44 12.97 -7.94 -12.37
CA ILE A 44 13.66 -9.24 -12.41
C ILE A 44 12.95 -10.26 -11.51
N ASP A 45 12.63 -9.88 -10.27
CA ASP A 45 11.90 -10.72 -9.30
C ASP A 45 10.50 -11.14 -9.83
N LYS A 46 9.87 -10.31 -10.68
CA LYS A 46 8.60 -10.64 -11.37
C LYS A 46 8.77 -11.46 -12.65
N GLY A 47 9.95 -11.45 -13.27
CA GLY A 47 10.23 -12.05 -14.59
C GLY A 47 10.03 -11.07 -15.77
N GLU A 48 9.87 -9.78 -15.50
CA GLU A 48 9.72 -8.70 -16.49
C GLU A 48 11.08 -8.29 -17.09
N LEU A 49 11.90 -9.25 -17.56
CA LEU A 49 13.32 -9.04 -17.91
C LEU A 49 13.53 -7.89 -18.91
N ALA A 50 12.69 -7.78 -19.95
CA ALA A 50 12.74 -6.70 -20.94
C ALA A 50 12.53 -5.29 -20.32
N ARG A 51 11.74 -5.20 -19.26
CA ARG A 51 11.53 -3.96 -18.50
C ARG A 51 12.74 -3.67 -17.61
N ALA A 52 13.33 -4.69 -16.99
CA ALA A 52 14.53 -4.55 -16.19
C ALA A 52 15.71 -4.00 -17.02
N ILE A 53 15.96 -4.58 -18.19
CA ILE A 53 16.98 -4.13 -19.16
C ILE A 53 16.77 -2.64 -19.50
N ALA A 54 15.57 -2.26 -19.94
CA ALA A 54 15.27 -0.87 -20.31
C ALA A 54 15.44 0.14 -19.15
N ILE A 55 15.32 -0.31 -17.89
CA ILE A 55 15.59 0.51 -16.69
C ILE A 55 17.10 0.57 -16.39
N ILE A 56 17.83 -0.54 -16.52
CA ILE A 56 19.29 -0.61 -16.31
C ILE A 56 20.01 0.26 -17.34
N GLU A 57 19.63 0.18 -18.62
CA GLU A 57 20.12 1.09 -19.66
C GLU A 57 19.94 2.56 -19.25
N ASP A 58 18.78 2.91 -18.66
CA ASP A 58 18.47 4.29 -18.29
C ASP A 58 19.27 4.77 -17.07
N VAL A 59 19.55 3.87 -16.12
CA VAL A 59 20.51 4.15 -15.04
C VAL A 59 21.91 4.36 -15.61
N ARG A 60 22.40 3.47 -16.47
CA ARG A 60 23.73 3.58 -17.11
C ARG A 60 23.85 4.90 -17.87
N ARG A 61 22.86 5.27 -18.70
CA ARG A 61 22.81 6.56 -19.42
C ARG A 61 22.88 7.76 -18.46
N ARG A 62 22.11 7.76 -17.37
CA ARG A 62 22.12 8.84 -16.36
C ARG A 62 23.45 8.95 -15.62
N LEU A 63 24.02 7.81 -15.23
CA LEU A 63 25.26 7.73 -14.45
C LEU A 63 26.47 8.16 -15.30
N ALA A 64 26.56 7.72 -16.56
CA ALA A 64 27.57 8.18 -17.52
C ALA A 64 27.43 9.69 -17.85
N ALA A 65 26.21 10.20 -17.95
CA ALA A 65 25.97 11.63 -18.11
C ALA A 65 26.38 12.44 -16.85
N ALA A 66 26.26 11.88 -15.65
CA ALA A 66 26.74 12.50 -14.40
C ALA A 66 28.27 12.46 -14.30
N ALA A 67 28.90 11.32 -14.61
CA ALA A 67 30.35 11.15 -14.70
C ALA A 67 31.03 12.20 -15.58
N THR A 68 30.43 12.50 -16.74
CA THR A 68 30.90 13.52 -17.69
C THR A 68 30.88 14.95 -17.09
N ARG A 69 30.00 15.23 -16.12
CA ARG A 69 29.95 16.52 -15.41
C ARG A 69 30.92 16.60 -14.24
N SER A 70 31.16 15.48 -13.56
CA SER A 70 31.92 15.43 -12.29
C SER A 70 33.37 14.93 -12.42
N GLY A 71 33.79 14.45 -13.59
CA GLY A 71 35.18 14.09 -13.88
C GLY A 71 35.65 12.80 -13.18
N GLY A 72 35.10 11.66 -13.59
CA GLY A 72 35.59 10.33 -13.19
C GLY A 72 34.65 9.21 -13.66
N VAL A 73 35.19 8.06 -14.03
CA VAL A 73 34.41 6.90 -14.46
C VAL A 73 33.78 6.22 -13.23
N PRO A 74 32.45 5.99 -13.20
CA PRO A 74 31.79 5.21 -12.15
C PRO A 74 32.11 3.72 -12.30
N THR A 75 32.51 3.04 -11.24
CA THR A 75 32.85 1.59 -11.28
C THR A 75 31.62 0.72 -11.49
N SER A 76 30.45 1.14 -11.00
CA SER A 76 29.18 0.42 -11.15
C SER A 76 28.65 0.36 -12.59
N LEU A 77 29.23 1.10 -13.55
CA LEU A 77 28.87 0.93 -14.96
C LEU A 77 29.19 -0.48 -15.46
N ASP A 78 30.39 -1.00 -15.17
CA ASP A 78 30.82 -2.34 -15.62
C ASP A 78 29.95 -3.45 -15.02
N ALA A 79 29.53 -3.28 -13.75
CA ALA A 79 28.60 -4.21 -13.08
C ALA A 79 27.17 -4.15 -13.64
N LEU A 80 26.72 -2.96 -14.08
CA LEU A 80 25.42 -2.80 -14.74
C LEU A 80 25.43 -3.29 -16.19
N ASP A 81 26.53 -3.14 -16.92
CA ASP A 81 26.77 -3.78 -18.23
C ASP A 81 26.69 -5.31 -18.12
N ALA A 82 27.41 -5.91 -17.16
CA ALA A 82 27.38 -7.37 -16.95
C ALA A 82 25.99 -7.89 -16.54
N LEU A 83 25.21 -7.10 -15.79
CA LEU A 83 23.82 -7.41 -15.47
C LEU A 83 22.89 -7.29 -16.70
N GLU A 84 23.07 -6.26 -17.52
CA GLU A 84 22.30 -6.05 -18.76
C GLU A 84 22.51 -7.21 -19.74
N ASP A 85 23.76 -7.61 -19.98
CA ASP A 85 24.11 -8.77 -20.82
C ASP A 85 23.54 -10.09 -20.26
N HIS A 86 23.62 -10.31 -18.93
CA HIS A 86 23.04 -11.50 -18.29
C HIS A 86 21.52 -11.58 -18.52
N LEU A 87 20.81 -10.46 -18.36
CA LEU A 87 19.36 -10.38 -18.54
C LEU A 87 18.94 -10.46 -20.01
N ILE A 88 19.73 -9.89 -20.93
CA ILE A 88 19.54 -10.06 -22.38
C ILE A 88 19.73 -11.54 -22.76
N GLY A 89 20.69 -12.23 -22.14
CA GLY A 89 20.85 -13.68 -22.25
C GLY A 89 19.62 -14.46 -21.78
N GLU A 90 19.16 -14.24 -20.54
CA GLU A 90 17.96 -14.90 -20.00
C GLU A 90 16.68 -14.56 -20.79
N LEU A 91 16.56 -13.35 -21.33
CA LEU A 91 15.42 -12.95 -22.16
C LEU A 91 15.43 -13.60 -23.55
N ARG A 92 16.62 -13.82 -24.15
CA ARG A 92 16.75 -14.40 -25.51
C ARG A 92 16.71 -15.94 -25.52
N PHE A 93 17.24 -16.58 -24.48
CA PHE A 93 17.40 -18.04 -24.43
C PHE A 93 16.57 -18.71 -23.33
N GLY A 94 15.93 -17.93 -22.46
CA GLY A 94 15.29 -18.43 -21.25
C GLY A 94 16.31 -18.84 -20.18
N SER A 95 15.81 -19.31 -19.03
CA SER A 95 16.65 -19.83 -17.93
C SER A 95 17.32 -21.19 -18.27
N ALA A 96 17.03 -21.76 -19.44
CA ALA A 96 17.63 -22.99 -19.93
C ALA A 96 18.89 -22.68 -20.77
N ARG A 97 20.07 -22.78 -20.15
CA ARG A 97 21.34 -22.88 -20.88
C ARG A 97 21.41 -24.21 -21.63
N LEU A 98 20.84 -24.24 -22.83
CA LEU A 98 20.83 -25.40 -23.73
C LEU A 98 21.78 -25.16 -24.91
N GLU A 99 22.46 -26.21 -25.36
CA GLU A 99 23.42 -26.12 -26.46
C GLU A 99 22.71 -26.08 -27.82
N ILE A 100 23.30 -25.39 -28.80
CA ILE A 100 22.66 -25.06 -30.08
C ILE A 100 22.54 -26.29 -30.99
N VAL A 101 21.30 -26.71 -31.28
CA VAL A 101 20.99 -27.62 -32.40
C VAL A 101 19.62 -27.27 -33.01
N GLY A 102 19.57 -27.11 -34.34
CA GLY A 102 18.38 -27.39 -35.16
C GLY A 102 17.21 -26.41 -35.08
N GLU A 103 17.13 -25.50 -36.05
CA GLU A 103 15.94 -24.72 -36.40
C GLU A 103 15.03 -25.51 -37.35
N GLU A 104 13.71 -25.52 -37.11
CA GLU A 104 12.68 -25.66 -38.17
C GLU A 104 11.28 -25.26 -37.65
N ASP A 105 10.44 -24.70 -38.53
CA ASP A 105 9.11 -24.15 -38.22
C ASP A 105 8.05 -25.26 -38.02
N ALA A 106 7.20 -25.13 -36.98
CA ALA A 106 6.06 -26.02 -36.75
C ALA A 106 4.80 -25.26 -36.25
N PRO A 107 3.58 -25.66 -36.69
CA PRO A 107 2.36 -24.86 -36.47
C PRO A 107 1.77 -25.00 -35.06
N ALA A 108 0.90 -24.05 -34.70
CA ALA A 108 0.30 -23.89 -33.37
C ALA A 108 -0.33 -25.16 -32.79
N GLU A 109 0.40 -25.86 -31.91
CA GLU A 109 -0.09 -27.07 -31.27
C GLU A 109 -1.19 -26.83 -30.21
N THR A 110 -1.99 -27.88 -30.03
CA THR A 110 -3.16 -27.92 -29.16
C THR A 110 -2.85 -27.48 -27.73
N ARG A 111 -3.50 -26.42 -27.24
CA ARG A 111 -3.44 -26.04 -25.82
C ARG A 111 -3.92 -27.18 -24.92
N THR A 112 -2.97 -27.86 -24.26
CA THR A 112 -3.23 -28.86 -23.23
C THR A 112 -4.24 -28.35 -22.22
N ALA A 113 -5.28 -29.15 -21.94
CA ALA A 113 -6.38 -28.72 -21.07
C ALA A 113 -5.86 -28.40 -19.66
N SER A 114 -5.89 -27.12 -19.28
CA SER A 114 -5.49 -26.64 -17.95
C SER A 114 -6.20 -27.43 -16.84
N GLN A 115 -5.40 -28.11 -16.03
CA GLN A 115 -5.81 -28.89 -14.85
C GLN A 115 -6.38 -28.04 -13.72
N ASN A 116 -6.20 -26.71 -13.77
CA ASN A 116 -6.73 -25.78 -12.77
C ASN A 116 -8.27 -25.86 -12.77
N THR A 117 -8.85 -25.81 -11.57
CA THR A 117 -10.30 -25.91 -11.37
C THR A 117 -11.05 -24.90 -12.25
N LYS A 118 -12.09 -25.36 -12.95
CA LYS A 118 -12.96 -24.48 -13.75
C LYS A 118 -13.88 -23.70 -12.84
N VAL A 119 -14.11 -22.43 -13.19
CA VAL A 119 -14.92 -21.49 -12.42
C VAL A 119 -15.85 -20.71 -13.34
N ASN A 120 -16.99 -20.27 -12.80
CA ASN A 120 -17.93 -19.36 -13.45
C ASN A 120 -17.21 -18.05 -13.84
N ARG A 121 -17.38 -17.64 -15.10
CA ARG A 121 -16.72 -16.46 -15.69
C ARG A 121 -17.32 -15.12 -15.25
N SER A 122 -18.49 -15.11 -14.60
CA SER A 122 -19.06 -13.88 -14.05
C SER A 122 -18.15 -13.26 -12.98
N THR A 123 -18.20 -11.94 -12.84
CA THR A 123 -17.48 -11.19 -11.79
C THR A 123 -18.41 -10.65 -10.71
N ALA A 124 -19.73 -10.81 -10.89
CA ALA A 124 -20.73 -10.30 -9.95
C ALA A 124 -20.91 -11.29 -8.79
N PHE A 125 -20.86 -10.76 -7.56
CA PHE A 125 -20.74 -11.56 -6.33
C PHE A 125 -21.77 -12.68 -6.22
N GLN A 126 -23.04 -12.38 -6.48
CA GLN A 126 -24.15 -13.32 -6.29
C GLN A 126 -24.10 -14.52 -7.24
N ASP A 127 -23.35 -14.44 -8.35
CA ASP A 127 -23.22 -15.53 -9.32
C ASP A 127 -22.12 -16.54 -8.92
N ILE A 128 -21.28 -16.19 -7.94
CA ILE A 128 -20.02 -16.89 -7.60
C ILE A 128 -19.77 -17.05 -6.09
N ALA A 129 -20.67 -16.55 -5.23
CA ALA A 129 -20.52 -16.61 -3.77
C ALA A 129 -20.41 -18.05 -3.25
N ASP A 130 -21.35 -18.93 -3.65
CA ASP A 130 -21.39 -20.33 -3.24
C ASP A 130 -20.21 -21.13 -3.83
N GLU A 131 -19.73 -20.76 -5.02
CA GLU A 131 -18.54 -21.35 -5.63
C GLU A 131 -17.29 -21.07 -4.79
N TYR A 132 -17.11 -19.84 -4.29
CA TYR A 132 -16.01 -19.52 -3.38
C TYR A 132 -16.04 -20.35 -2.10
N VAL A 133 -17.23 -20.57 -1.51
CA VAL A 133 -17.39 -21.40 -0.30
C VAL A 133 -17.05 -22.86 -0.61
N ALA A 134 -17.67 -23.45 -1.64
CA ALA A 134 -17.43 -24.84 -2.02
C ALA A 134 -15.95 -25.10 -2.41
N MET A 135 -15.30 -24.15 -3.09
CA MET A 135 -13.86 -24.23 -3.35
C MET A 135 -13.04 -24.13 -2.06
N PHE A 136 -13.36 -23.22 -1.13
CA PHE A 136 -12.59 -23.10 0.12
C PHE A 136 -12.77 -24.30 1.04
N GLU A 137 -13.96 -24.89 1.10
CA GLU A 137 -14.24 -26.11 1.85
C GLU A 137 -13.48 -27.31 1.26
N SER A 138 -13.58 -27.51 -0.07
CA SER A 138 -12.90 -28.61 -0.77
C SER A 138 -11.40 -28.41 -1.00
N ALA A 139 -10.88 -27.20 -0.78
CA ALA A 139 -9.45 -26.89 -0.89
C ALA A 139 -8.62 -27.71 0.10
N LYS A 140 -7.59 -28.37 -0.42
CA LYS A 140 -6.57 -29.13 0.30
C LYS A 140 -5.21 -28.50 0.00
N ILE A 141 -4.50 -28.10 1.05
CA ILE A 141 -3.09 -27.70 0.95
C ILE A 141 -2.29 -28.89 0.43
N ARG A 142 -1.43 -28.68 -0.56
CA ARG A 142 -0.59 -29.77 -1.08
C ARG A 142 0.52 -30.12 -0.07
N PRO A 143 0.74 -31.41 0.27
CA PRO A 143 1.69 -31.78 1.33
C PRO A 143 3.10 -31.22 1.13
N GLU A 144 3.58 -31.19 -0.11
CA GLU A 144 4.90 -30.67 -0.50
C GLU A 144 5.01 -29.13 -0.46
N LYS A 145 3.94 -28.43 -0.08
CA LYS A 145 3.89 -26.98 0.14
C LYS A 145 3.38 -26.56 1.53
N LEU A 146 3.05 -27.51 2.40
CA LEU A 146 2.52 -27.22 3.73
C LEU A 146 3.51 -26.43 4.60
N SER A 147 4.82 -26.64 4.41
CA SER A 147 5.91 -25.86 5.02
C SER A 147 5.83 -24.37 4.66
N GLU A 148 5.76 -24.05 3.37
CA GLU A 148 5.71 -22.67 2.90
C GLU A 148 4.37 -22.00 3.23
N VAL A 149 3.24 -22.71 3.13
CA VAL A 149 1.93 -22.19 3.54
C VAL A 149 1.96 -21.79 5.02
N ARG A 150 2.49 -22.66 5.89
CA ARG A 150 2.63 -22.36 7.33
C ARG A 150 3.60 -21.24 7.62
N TRP A 151 4.67 -21.07 6.83
CA TRP A 151 5.55 -19.91 6.95
C TRP A 151 4.80 -18.60 6.69
N HIS A 152 3.97 -18.53 5.63
CA HIS A 152 3.15 -17.36 5.34
C HIS A 152 2.10 -17.11 6.44
N ALA A 153 1.37 -18.14 6.86
CA ALA A 153 0.41 -18.03 7.95
C ALA A 153 1.06 -17.58 9.28
N ASN A 154 2.26 -18.08 9.59
CA ASN A 154 3.01 -17.65 10.79
C ASN A 154 3.52 -16.20 10.68
N LYS A 155 3.84 -15.70 9.47
CA LYS A 155 4.13 -14.28 9.25
C LYS A 155 2.90 -13.38 9.47
N ILE A 156 1.71 -13.86 9.09
CA ILE A 156 0.44 -13.17 9.41
C ILE A 156 0.22 -13.12 10.92
N VAL A 157 0.42 -14.22 11.64
CA VAL A 157 0.30 -14.25 13.11
C VAL A 157 1.35 -13.38 13.80
N ALA A 158 2.60 -13.37 13.32
CA ALA A 158 3.66 -12.54 13.89
C ALA A 158 3.40 -11.03 13.72
N GLY A 159 2.65 -10.62 12.68
CA GLY A 159 2.24 -9.23 12.47
C GLY A 159 0.94 -8.83 13.17
N ARG A 160 0.29 -9.74 13.91
CA ARG A 160 -1.09 -9.59 14.39
C ARG A 160 -1.38 -8.27 15.12
N GLU A 161 -0.53 -7.85 16.05
CA GLU A 161 -0.74 -6.62 16.84
C GLU A 161 -0.79 -5.36 15.94
N VAL A 162 0.00 -5.32 14.88
CA VAL A 162 0.00 -4.22 13.89
C VAL A 162 -1.28 -4.26 13.06
N TYR A 163 -1.72 -5.45 12.64
CA TYR A 163 -2.94 -5.61 11.87
C TYR A 163 -4.21 -5.34 12.69
N GLU A 164 -4.24 -5.66 13.99
CA GLU A 164 -5.36 -5.34 14.90
C GLU A 164 -5.49 -3.82 15.15
N LYS A 165 -4.38 -3.07 15.17
CA LYS A 165 -4.40 -1.59 15.18
C LYS A 165 -4.97 -0.99 13.88
N ILE A 166 -4.83 -1.71 12.76
CA ILE A 166 -5.42 -1.32 11.47
C ILE A 166 -6.91 -1.70 11.42
N GLU A 167 -7.28 -2.89 11.91
CA GLU A 167 -8.67 -3.33 12.06
C GLU A 167 -9.49 -2.33 12.89
N ALA A 168 -8.98 -1.92 14.05
CA ALA A 168 -9.61 -0.94 14.94
C ALA A 168 -9.85 0.44 14.30
N LYS A 169 -9.12 0.78 13.22
CA LYS A 169 -9.27 2.04 12.46
C LYS A 169 -10.13 1.90 11.20
N THR A 170 -10.26 0.68 10.65
CA THR A 170 -10.79 0.45 9.30
C THR A 170 -11.98 -0.51 9.23
N ASN A 171 -12.26 -1.27 10.28
CA ASN A 171 -13.20 -2.39 10.28
C ASN A 171 -12.87 -3.46 9.21
N VAL A 172 -11.59 -3.58 8.83
CA VAL A 172 -11.06 -4.66 7.98
C VAL A 172 -10.40 -5.70 8.90
N PRO A 173 -10.81 -6.98 8.89
CA PRO A 173 -10.26 -7.99 9.77
C PRO A 173 -8.73 -8.09 9.70
N TRP A 174 -8.06 -8.17 10.85
CA TRP A 174 -6.59 -8.14 10.95
C TRP A 174 -5.91 -9.16 10.03
N TYR A 175 -6.48 -10.37 9.94
CA TYR A 175 -5.97 -11.44 9.09
C TYR A 175 -6.15 -11.15 7.61
N PHE A 176 -7.21 -10.44 7.19
CA PHE A 176 -7.41 -10.01 5.80
C PHE A 176 -6.34 -9.00 5.37
N THR A 177 -6.03 -8.03 6.23
CA THR A 177 -4.89 -7.10 6.03
C THR A 177 -3.57 -7.85 5.95
N GLY A 178 -3.38 -8.88 6.80
CA GLY A 178 -2.21 -9.76 6.76
C GLY A 178 -2.07 -10.57 5.47
N LEU A 179 -3.18 -11.03 4.88
CA LEU A 179 -3.18 -11.71 3.57
C LEU A 179 -2.64 -10.77 2.47
N ILE A 180 -3.20 -9.56 2.35
CA ILE A 180 -2.75 -8.58 1.35
C ILE A 180 -1.28 -8.20 1.59
N HIS A 181 -0.87 -7.98 2.85
CA HIS A 181 0.52 -7.66 3.17
C HIS A 181 1.52 -8.77 2.77
N GLY A 182 1.08 -10.03 2.81
CA GLY A 182 1.83 -11.17 2.28
C GLY A 182 1.93 -11.19 0.75
N MET A 183 0.86 -10.80 0.05
CA MET A 183 0.81 -10.81 -1.41
C MET A 183 1.58 -9.64 -2.04
N GLU A 184 1.40 -8.42 -1.54
CA GLU A 184 1.91 -7.19 -2.18
C GLU A 184 3.31 -6.77 -1.70
N CYS A 185 3.68 -7.12 -0.46
CA CYS A 185 4.91 -6.62 0.18
C CYS A 185 5.78 -7.73 0.81
N SER A 186 5.42 -9.01 0.67
CA SER A 186 6.11 -10.14 1.32
C SER A 186 6.30 -9.95 2.85
N PHE A 187 5.30 -9.37 3.51
CA PHE A 187 5.29 -9.03 4.95
C PHE A 187 6.32 -7.97 5.39
N SER A 188 6.77 -7.10 4.47
CA SER A 188 7.74 -6.04 4.74
C SER A 188 7.10 -4.77 5.34
N PHE A 189 7.12 -4.65 6.67
CA PHE A 189 6.65 -3.45 7.42
C PHE A 189 7.43 -2.15 7.14
N SER A 190 8.40 -2.13 6.21
CA SER A 190 9.07 -0.92 5.70
C SER A 190 8.57 -0.47 4.31
N ARG A 191 7.51 -1.10 3.80
CA ARG A 191 6.90 -0.84 2.49
C ARG A 191 5.41 -0.48 2.58
N HIS A 192 4.93 0.26 1.58
CA HIS A 192 3.53 0.66 1.41
C HIS A 192 2.67 -0.53 1.00
N LEU A 193 1.60 -0.80 1.76
CA LEU A 193 0.63 -1.88 1.46
C LEU A 193 0.02 -1.76 0.05
N HIS A 194 -0.04 -0.56 -0.51
CA HIS A 194 -0.52 -0.24 -1.87
C HIS A 194 0.16 -1.04 -3.00
N ASN A 195 1.50 -1.18 -2.95
CA ASN A 195 2.31 -1.62 -4.11
C ASN A 195 3.78 -1.96 -3.79
N GLY A 196 4.18 -1.99 -2.52
CA GLY A 196 5.54 -2.33 -2.11
C GLY A 196 6.57 -1.19 -2.20
N ASP A 197 6.22 0.05 -2.56
CA ASP A 197 7.15 1.19 -2.47
C ASP A 197 7.63 1.44 -1.02
N SER A 198 8.79 2.07 -0.81
CA SER A 198 9.31 2.30 0.55
C SER A 198 8.58 3.42 1.30
N LEU A 199 8.22 3.18 2.57
CA LEU A 199 7.58 4.15 3.47
C LEU A 199 8.40 5.43 3.72
N LYS A 200 9.67 5.49 3.28
CA LYS A 200 10.54 6.68 3.34
C LYS A 200 10.10 7.83 2.41
N ALA A 201 9.13 7.60 1.52
CA ALA A 201 8.55 8.59 0.62
C ALA A 201 7.03 8.42 0.56
N ARG A 202 6.35 9.12 -0.37
CA ARG A 202 5.05 8.65 -0.87
C ARG A 202 5.28 7.66 -2.03
N THR A 203 4.30 6.82 -2.32
CA THR A 203 4.31 5.93 -3.50
C THR A 203 4.58 6.72 -4.79
N TRP A 204 5.33 6.11 -5.70
CA TRP A 204 5.51 6.57 -7.08
C TRP A 204 4.92 5.57 -8.08
N GLN A 205 4.84 4.29 -7.72
CA GLN A 205 4.03 3.30 -8.44
C GLN A 205 2.54 3.64 -8.29
N VAL A 206 1.72 3.17 -9.23
CA VAL A 206 0.26 3.25 -9.11
C VAL A 206 -0.18 2.46 -7.86
N PRO A 207 -1.10 2.98 -7.02
CA PRO A 207 -1.60 4.36 -6.98
C PRO A 207 -0.54 5.34 -6.46
N ALA A 208 -0.14 6.30 -7.30
CA ALA A 208 0.95 7.22 -6.99
C ALA A 208 0.52 8.35 -6.03
N GLY A 209 1.48 8.90 -5.29
CA GLY A 209 1.26 10.00 -4.35
C GLY A 209 0.53 9.60 -3.07
N ARG A 210 0.72 8.36 -2.59
CA ARG A 210 0.09 7.82 -1.38
C ARG A 210 1.06 7.57 -0.21
N PRO A 211 0.61 7.68 1.06
CA PRO A 211 -0.65 8.25 1.52
C PRO A 211 -0.87 9.69 1.05
N LYS A 212 -2.12 10.17 1.05
CA LYS A 212 -2.39 11.58 0.72
C LYS A 212 -2.06 12.53 1.87
N GLU A 213 -2.37 12.11 3.09
CA GLU A 213 -2.18 12.89 4.32
C GLU A 213 -0.82 12.57 4.96
N GLY A 214 -0.50 13.23 6.09
CA GLY A 214 0.78 13.08 6.78
C GLY A 214 2.01 13.51 5.95
N ASN A 215 3.20 13.23 6.47
CA ASN A 215 4.49 13.42 5.78
C ASN A 215 5.38 12.20 6.01
N PRO A 216 6.23 11.82 5.03
CA PRO A 216 7.17 10.71 5.21
C PRO A 216 8.30 11.04 6.22
N PRO A 217 8.93 10.02 6.85
CA PRO A 217 8.65 8.59 6.69
C PRO A 217 7.35 8.18 7.39
N PHE A 218 6.53 7.37 6.71
CA PHE A 218 5.26 6.87 7.23
C PHE A 218 5.43 5.62 8.11
N THR A 219 4.51 5.39 9.02
CA THR A 219 4.31 4.06 9.62
C THR A 219 3.61 3.12 8.64
N PHE A 220 3.74 1.81 8.87
CA PHE A 220 3.00 0.82 8.10
C PHE A 220 1.49 0.99 8.31
N GLU A 221 1.06 1.26 9.55
CA GLU A 221 -0.34 1.45 9.91
C GLU A 221 -0.99 2.63 9.17
N GLU A 222 -0.31 3.77 9.03
CA GLU A 222 -0.79 4.91 8.23
C GLU A 222 -0.93 4.52 6.75
N SER A 223 0.07 3.85 6.18
CA SER A 223 0.01 3.42 4.78
C SER A 223 -1.06 2.37 4.53
N ALA A 224 -1.29 1.46 5.48
CA ALA A 224 -2.30 0.43 5.37
C ALA A 224 -3.72 1.02 5.47
N CYS A 225 -3.93 2.02 6.33
CA CYS A 225 -5.21 2.71 6.42
C CYS A 225 -5.55 3.47 5.12
N ASP A 226 -4.59 4.19 4.53
CA ASP A 226 -4.79 4.89 3.24
C ASP A 226 -5.03 3.91 2.07
N ALA A 227 -4.36 2.74 2.06
CA ALA A 227 -4.60 1.67 1.08
C ALA A 227 -6.01 1.06 1.21
N LEU A 228 -6.36 0.57 2.40
CA LEU A 228 -7.68 -0.02 2.65
C LEU A 228 -8.83 0.97 2.41
N ALA A 229 -8.61 2.27 2.62
CA ALA A 229 -9.56 3.32 2.26
C ALA A 229 -9.62 3.56 0.73
N TYR A 230 -8.49 3.59 0.03
CA TYR A 230 -8.43 3.75 -1.42
C TYR A 230 -9.14 2.62 -2.16
N ASP A 231 -8.88 1.37 -1.74
CA ASP A 231 -9.47 0.15 -2.31
C ASP A 231 -10.92 -0.11 -1.82
N LYS A 232 -11.49 0.83 -1.04
CA LYS A 232 -12.88 0.81 -0.53
C LYS A 232 -13.18 -0.39 0.38
N LEU A 233 -12.14 -0.94 1.00
CA LEU A 233 -12.20 -2.04 1.96
C LEU A 233 -12.53 -1.53 3.37
N ALA A 234 -12.06 -0.34 3.73
CA ALA A 234 -12.39 0.30 5.00
C ALA A 234 -13.90 0.63 5.10
N GLY A 235 -14.47 0.46 6.30
CA GLY A 235 -15.88 0.69 6.60
C GLY A 235 -16.84 -0.40 6.10
N GLN A 236 -16.34 -1.46 5.46
CA GLN A 236 -17.16 -2.60 5.03
C GLN A 236 -17.60 -3.44 6.24
N SER A 237 -18.83 -3.99 6.19
CA SER A 237 -19.45 -4.76 7.28
C SER A 237 -19.51 -6.27 7.03
N ASP A 238 -19.97 -6.70 5.84
CA ASP A 238 -19.93 -8.10 5.42
C ASP A 238 -18.46 -8.53 5.22
N TRP A 239 -17.97 -9.43 6.08
CA TRP A 239 -16.67 -10.10 5.98
C TRP A 239 -16.82 -11.63 5.98
N SER A 240 -17.91 -12.11 5.38
CA SER A 240 -18.11 -13.55 5.15
C SER A 240 -17.01 -14.16 4.25
N LEU A 241 -16.82 -15.46 4.35
CA LEU A 241 -15.83 -16.22 3.57
C LEU A 241 -15.91 -15.90 2.06
N ALA A 242 -17.10 -16.00 1.48
CA ALA A 242 -17.34 -15.68 0.06
C ALA A 242 -16.94 -14.23 -0.27
N ARG A 243 -17.28 -13.27 0.61
CA ARG A 243 -16.97 -11.85 0.40
C ARG A 243 -15.48 -11.56 0.48
N MET A 244 -14.76 -12.21 1.40
CA MET A 244 -13.31 -12.09 1.48
C MET A 244 -12.61 -12.61 0.23
N LEU A 245 -13.00 -13.80 -0.24
CA LEU A 245 -12.44 -14.38 -1.46
C LEU A 245 -12.78 -13.53 -2.71
N HIS A 246 -14.00 -12.99 -2.78
CA HIS A 246 -14.39 -12.04 -3.82
C HIS A 246 -13.58 -10.74 -3.80
N ARG A 247 -13.35 -10.14 -2.62
CA ARG A 247 -12.52 -8.94 -2.48
C ARG A 247 -11.05 -9.19 -2.83
N LEU A 248 -10.50 -10.34 -2.44
CA LEU A 248 -9.14 -10.74 -2.82
C LEU A 248 -9.01 -10.99 -4.33
N GLU A 249 -10.01 -11.59 -5.00
CA GLU A 249 -9.98 -11.74 -6.46
C GLU A 249 -10.23 -10.41 -7.20
N ILE A 250 -10.93 -9.45 -6.59
CA ILE A 250 -11.00 -8.06 -7.07
C ILE A 250 -9.63 -7.36 -6.95
N TYR A 251 -8.93 -7.54 -5.83
CA TYR A 251 -7.64 -6.90 -5.54
C TYR A 251 -6.59 -7.20 -6.64
N ASN A 252 -6.41 -8.48 -6.95
CA ASN A 252 -5.59 -8.95 -8.07
C ASN A 252 -6.25 -8.73 -9.45
N GLY A 253 -7.58 -8.67 -9.49
CA GLY A 253 -8.40 -8.60 -10.70
C GLY A 253 -8.75 -9.97 -11.32
N PHE A 254 -9.95 -10.03 -11.89
CA PHE A 254 -10.60 -11.21 -12.49
C PHE A 254 -9.98 -11.72 -13.81
N GLY A 255 -8.67 -11.57 -14.03
CA GLY A 255 -8.00 -11.92 -15.28
C GLY A 255 -8.18 -13.40 -15.66
N TYR A 256 -7.97 -14.30 -14.71
CA TYR A 256 -8.12 -15.75 -14.88
C TYR A 256 -9.58 -16.16 -15.08
N ARG A 257 -10.46 -15.72 -14.17
CA ARG A 257 -11.89 -16.02 -14.19
C ARG A 257 -12.56 -15.60 -15.50
N ARG A 258 -12.45 -14.31 -15.86
CA ARG A 258 -13.14 -13.75 -17.04
C ARG A 258 -12.59 -14.27 -18.37
N LYS A 259 -11.27 -14.35 -18.53
CA LYS A 259 -10.64 -14.73 -19.82
C LYS A 259 -10.53 -16.25 -20.01
N LEU A 260 -10.22 -17.00 -18.95
CA LEU A 260 -9.89 -18.43 -19.03
C LEU A 260 -11.03 -19.31 -18.48
N GLY A 261 -11.74 -18.85 -17.45
CA GLY A 261 -12.68 -19.68 -16.68
C GLY A 261 -11.96 -20.68 -15.78
N THR A 262 -10.86 -20.27 -15.17
CA THR A 262 -10.05 -21.07 -14.24
C THR A 262 -9.76 -20.34 -12.95
N ALA A 263 -9.62 -21.10 -11.86
CA ALA A 263 -9.13 -20.64 -10.56
C ALA A 263 -7.86 -19.77 -10.68
N SER A 264 -7.83 -18.63 -9.99
CA SER A 264 -6.67 -17.74 -9.95
C SER A 264 -5.57 -18.27 -9.01
N PRO A 265 -4.27 -18.26 -9.40
CA PRO A 265 -3.17 -18.59 -8.51
C PRO A 265 -3.07 -17.65 -7.30
N TYR A 266 -3.48 -16.38 -7.44
CA TYR A 266 -3.48 -15.40 -6.35
C TYR A 266 -4.32 -15.86 -5.16
N LEU A 267 -5.43 -16.57 -5.41
CA LEU A 267 -6.21 -17.24 -4.36
C LEU A 267 -5.68 -18.64 -4.06
N TRP A 268 -5.49 -19.47 -5.09
CA TRP A 268 -5.50 -20.94 -4.96
C TRP A 268 -4.15 -21.63 -5.15
N SER A 269 -3.06 -20.89 -5.42
CA SER A 269 -1.72 -21.48 -5.51
C SER A 269 -1.34 -22.20 -4.21
N TYR A 270 -0.70 -23.38 -4.36
CA TYR A 270 -0.39 -24.37 -3.32
C TYR A 270 -1.57 -25.20 -2.79
N SER A 271 -2.74 -25.14 -3.44
CA SER A 271 -3.84 -26.09 -3.24
C SER A 271 -4.00 -27.10 -4.39
N ASN A 272 -4.94 -28.02 -4.27
CA ASN A 272 -5.46 -28.87 -5.35
C ASN A 272 -6.18 -28.10 -6.49
N HIS A 273 -6.57 -26.83 -6.29
CA HIS A 273 -7.35 -26.09 -7.30
C HIS A 273 -6.49 -25.40 -8.38
N PHE A 274 -5.18 -25.26 -8.16
CA PHE A 274 -4.25 -24.63 -9.10
C PHE A 274 -2.90 -25.38 -9.18
N THR A 275 -2.55 -25.85 -10.38
CA THR A 275 -1.27 -26.54 -10.68
C THR A 275 -0.25 -25.56 -11.27
N LYS A 276 -0.53 -25.03 -12.46
CA LYS A 276 0.38 -24.17 -13.26
C LYS A 276 -0.40 -23.31 -14.25
N GLY A 277 0.29 -22.35 -14.85
CA GLY A 277 -0.24 -21.43 -15.85
C GLY A 277 -0.63 -20.08 -15.23
N LYS A 278 0.20 -19.06 -15.43
CA LYS A 278 0.01 -17.72 -14.86
C LYS A 278 0.19 -16.62 -15.90
N TYR A 279 -0.39 -15.45 -15.64
CA TYR A 279 0.10 -14.23 -16.28
C TYR A 279 1.53 -13.96 -15.78
N VAL A 280 2.48 -13.89 -16.72
CA VAL A 280 3.90 -13.58 -16.47
C VAL A 280 4.20 -12.10 -16.63
N ASN A 281 3.39 -11.40 -17.43
CA ASN A 281 3.40 -9.95 -17.63
C ASN A 281 1.97 -9.50 -17.98
N ASP A 282 1.72 -8.20 -18.09
CA ASP A 282 0.40 -7.64 -18.40
C ASP A 282 -0.17 -8.21 -19.71
N GLY A 283 -1.27 -8.95 -19.58
CA GLY A 283 -1.94 -9.64 -20.68
C GLY A 283 -1.25 -10.91 -21.19
N ILE A 284 0.04 -11.13 -20.91
CA ILE A 284 0.82 -12.30 -21.36
C ILE A 284 0.58 -13.47 -20.41
N TYR A 285 -0.23 -14.44 -20.85
CA TYR A 285 -0.48 -15.69 -20.14
C TYR A 285 0.44 -16.81 -20.64
N ASP A 286 1.27 -17.33 -19.74
CA ASP A 286 2.07 -18.53 -19.93
C ASP A 286 1.28 -19.73 -19.34
N PRO A 287 1.00 -20.79 -20.12
CA PRO A 287 0.26 -21.97 -19.64
C PRO A 287 1.07 -22.93 -18.75
N ASP A 288 2.40 -22.82 -18.75
CA ASP A 288 3.33 -23.72 -18.09
C ASP A 288 4.00 -23.10 -16.85
N ALA A 289 4.10 -21.77 -16.78
CA ALA A 289 4.64 -21.05 -15.64
C ALA A 289 3.97 -21.44 -14.31
N VAL A 290 4.77 -21.97 -13.39
CA VAL A 290 4.34 -22.35 -12.03
C VAL A 290 4.38 -21.13 -11.11
N SER A 291 3.34 -20.94 -10.29
CA SER A 291 3.39 -19.92 -9.24
C SER A 291 4.34 -20.33 -8.11
N LYS A 292 5.32 -19.48 -7.82
CA LYS A 292 6.22 -19.57 -6.65
C LYS A 292 5.65 -18.90 -5.39
N GLN A 293 4.48 -18.27 -5.51
CA GLN A 293 3.79 -17.55 -4.43
C GLN A 293 2.65 -18.41 -3.87
N CYS A 294 2.48 -18.41 -2.55
CA CYS A 294 1.35 -19.04 -1.87
C CYS A 294 0.06 -18.24 -2.15
N GLY A 295 -1.07 -18.89 -2.39
CA GLY A 295 -2.34 -18.22 -2.63
C GLY A 295 -3.00 -17.72 -1.34
N ALA A 296 -3.62 -16.55 -1.37
CA ALA A 296 -4.25 -15.93 -0.20
C ALA A 296 -5.38 -16.78 0.41
N ALA A 297 -6.15 -17.52 -0.39
CA ALA A 297 -7.15 -18.45 0.13
C ALA A 297 -6.49 -19.66 0.84
N VAL A 298 -5.30 -20.07 0.38
CA VAL A 298 -4.54 -21.18 0.96
C VAL A 298 -3.85 -20.78 2.27
N MET A 299 -3.36 -19.55 2.37
CA MET A 299 -2.92 -18.96 3.66
C MET A 299 -4.08 -18.90 4.66
N LEU A 300 -5.26 -18.44 4.22
CA LEU A 300 -6.47 -18.36 5.06
C LEU A 300 -6.94 -19.76 5.50
N LYS A 301 -6.80 -20.79 4.64
CA LYS A 301 -7.12 -22.18 4.97
C LYS A 301 -6.28 -22.69 6.16
N ASP A 302 -4.95 -22.51 6.16
CA ASP A 302 -4.10 -22.94 7.29
C ASP A 302 -4.43 -22.17 8.59
N LEU A 303 -4.75 -20.87 8.51
CA LEU A 303 -5.20 -20.10 9.67
C LEU A 303 -6.52 -20.61 10.28
N VAL A 304 -7.48 -21.05 9.44
CA VAL A 304 -8.76 -21.62 9.88
C VAL A 304 -8.62 -23.06 10.37
N GLU A 305 -7.91 -23.92 9.64
CA GLU A 305 -7.66 -25.32 10.02
C GLU A 305 -6.88 -25.44 11.35
N ARG A 306 -6.05 -24.45 11.69
CA ARG A 306 -5.32 -24.37 12.96
C ARG A 306 -6.10 -23.67 14.08
N GLY A 307 -7.34 -23.23 13.83
CA GLY A 307 -8.18 -22.54 14.83
C GLY A 307 -7.68 -21.16 15.25
N ILE A 308 -6.82 -20.53 14.42
CA ILE A 308 -6.24 -19.19 14.70
C ILE A 308 -7.23 -18.09 14.32
N VAL A 309 -8.05 -18.34 13.29
CA VAL A 309 -9.10 -17.46 12.80
C VAL A 309 -10.39 -18.26 12.68
N THR A 310 -11.48 -17.76 13.28
CA THR A 310 -12.84 -18.25 13.02
C THR A 310 -13.52 -17.26 12.06
N ILE A 311 -13.94 -17.74 10.89
CA ILE A 311 -14.69 -16.92 9.94
C ILE A 311 -16.17 -17.00 10.31
N GLY A 312 -16.79 -15.85 10.58
CA GLY A 312 -18.23 -15.77 10.83
C GLY A 312 -19.06 -16.07 9.57
N ALA A 313 -20.24 -16.65 9.77
CA ALA A 313 -21.30 -16.58 8.76
C ALA A 313 -21.65 -15.11 8.45
N ALA A 314 -22.20 -14.83 7.27
CA ALA A 314 -22.55 -13.47 6.87
C ALA A 314 -23.58 -12.84 7.83
N THR A 315 -23.11 -11.99 8.75
CA THR A 315 -24.01 -11.18 9.58
C THR A 315 -24.80 -10.27 8.64
N ALA A 316 -26.12 -10.48 8.57
CA ALA A 316 -27.00 -9.52 7.92
C ALA A 316 -26.73 -8.12 8.51
N PRO A 317 -26.80 -7.04 7.71
CA PRO A 317 -26.51 -5.70 8.20
C PRO A 317 -27.47 -5.35 9.33
N GLN A 318 -26.98 -5.41 10.56
CA GLN A 318 -27.72 -4.94 11.72
C GLN A 318 -28.06 -3.47 11.46
N PRO A 319 -29.32 -3.05 11.60
CA PRO A 319 -29.67 -1.65 11.41
C PRO A 319 -28.92 -0.85 12.47
N VAL A 320 -27.93 -0.06 12.03
CA VAL A 320 -27.29 0.93 12.90
C VAL A 320 -28.40 1.78 13.51
N PRO A 321 -28.51 1.85 14.85
CA PRO A 321 -29.45 2.77 15.46
C PRO A 321 -29.09 4.17 14.97
N LEU A 322 -30.03 4.82 14.27
CA LEU A 322 -29.86 6.22 13.90
C LEU A 322 -29.54 6.99 15.19
N PRO A 323 -28.52 7.86 15.22
CA PRO A 323 -28.21 8.61 16.41
C PRO A 323 -29.44 9.44 16.77
N VAL A 324 -30.08 9.07 17.88
CA VAL A 324 -31.28 9.75 18.38
C VAL A 324 -30.83 11.12 18.86
N VAL A 325 -30.90 12.11 17.96
CA VAL A 325 -30.74 13.52 18.30
C VAL A 325 -31.79 13.82 19.36
N PRO A 326 -31.40 14.20 20.59
CA PRO A 326 -32.37 14.54 21.62
C PRO A 326 -33.15 15.78 21.15
N GLY A 327 -34.45 15.61 20.94
CA GLY A 327 -35.33 16.76 20.71
C GLY A 327 -35.30 17.70 21.91
N PRO A 328 -35.50 19.02 21.71
CA PRO A 328 -35.49 19.97 22.82
C PRO A 328 -36.53 19.57 23.88
N ALA A 329 -36.12 19.57 25.14
CA ALA A 329 -36.95 19.07 26.24
C ALA A 329 -38.23 19.92 26.41
N PRO A 330 -39.40 19.30 26.64
CA PRO A 330 -40.61 20.03 27.00
C PRO A 330 -40.43 20.78 28.33
N GLN A 331 -40.95 22.00 28.41
CA GLN A 331 -41.04 22.72 29.69
C GLN A 331 -42.16 22.14 30.57
N PRO A 332 -42.02 22.16 31.91
CA PRO A 332 -43.00 21.55 32.81
C PRO A 332 -44.20 22.46 33.09
N GLU A 333 -45.41 21.93 32.97
CA GLU A 333 -46.60 22.51 33.61
C GLU A 333 -46.75 22.02 35.07
N PRO A 334 -47.39 22.80 35.97
CA PRO A 334 -47.26 22.60 37.40
C PRO A 334 -48.35 21.73 38.05
N GLY A 335 -47.91 20.72 38.80
CA GLY A 335 -48.50 20.35 40.09
C GLY A 335 -49.61 19.28 40.10
N VAL A 336 -49.42 18.28 40.97
CA VAL A 336 -50.32 17.91 42.09
C VAL A 336 -49.62 16.83 42.93
N GLN A 337 -49.60 16.99 44.26
CA GLN A 337 -49.12 15.96 45.19
C GLN A 337 -50.32 15.24 45.85
N PRO A 338 -50.12 13.99 46.27
CA PRO A 338 -50.53 13.59 47.62
C PRO A 338 -49.38 12.98 48.43
N ALA A 339 -49.56 12.96 49.75
CA ALA A 339 -48.66 12.39 50.77
C ALA A 339 -49.47 11.36 51.62
N PRO A 340 -49.06 10.88 52.84
CA PRO A 340 -47.78 11.04 53.55
C PRO A 340 -47.21 9.76 54.26
N SER A 341 -45.91 9.85 54.59
CA SER A 341 -45.21 9.44 55.84
C SER A 341 -45.46 8.12 56.60
N ALA A 342 -44.35 7.49 57.02
CA ALA A 342 -44.18 6.95 58.39
C ALA A 342 -42.70 7.07 58.87
N GLN A 343 -42.48 7.65 60.05
CA GLN A 343 -41.20 7.73 60.80
C GLN A 343 -41.44 7.36 62.29
N PRO A 344 -40.38 7.10 63.09
CA PRO A 344 -39.80 8.14 63.99
C PRO A 344 -38.31 8.46 63.65
N ALA A 345 -37.63 9.56 64.04
CA ALA A 345 -37.82 10.64 65.05
C ALA A 345 -37.47 10.28 66.51
N PRO A 346 -36.96 11.21 67.37
CA PRO A 346 -36.66 12.65 67.18
C PRO A 346 -35.12 12.86 66.96
N THR A 347 -34.33 13.90 67.35
CA THR A 347 -34.40 15.15 68.18
C THR A 347 -33.18 16.03 67.74
N ALA A 348 -33.01 17.35 67.98
CA ALA A 348 -33.82 18.40 68.62
C ALA A 348 -33.46 19.83 68.11
N ALA A 349 -34.39 20.77 68.34
CA ALA A 349 -34.31 22.21 68.70
C ALA A 349 -32.98 23.03 68.78
N PRO A 350 -33.04 24.39 68.65
CA PRO A 350 -34.08 25.25 68.02
C PRO A 350 -33.57 26.46 67.15
N GLN A 351 -34.55 27.16 66.55
CA GLN A 351 -34.51 28.45 65.79
C GLN A 351 -34.79 29.68 66.71
N PRO A 352 -35.06 30.96 66.28
CA PRO A 352 -35.33 31.59 64.94
C PRO A 352 -34.38 32.79 64.64
N THR A 353 -34.62 33.89 63.86
CA THR A 353 -35.72 34.55 63.08
C THR A 353 -35.06 35.36 61.93
N ALA A 354 -35.57 35.52 60.69
CA ALA A 354 -36.73 36.26 60.14
C ALA A 354 -36.61 37.82 60.03
N GLY A 355 -36.69 38.37 58.80
CA GLY A 355 -36.74 39.81 58.44
C GLY A 355 -36.70 40.08 56.91
N PRO A 356 -37.20 41.22 56.34
CA PRO A 356 -37.61 41.30 54.91
C PRO A 356 -36.99 42.41 54.00
N LEU A 357 -37.45 42.44 52.73
CA LEU A 357 -37.21 43.27 51.51
C LEU A 357 -37.52 44.80 51.66
N PRO A 358 -37.34 45.74 50.66
CA PRO A 358 -37.17 45.63 49.17
C PRO A 358 -36.22 46.69 48.47
N ALA A 359 -36.48 47.01 47.17
CA ALA A 359 -35.86 48.00 46.21
C ALA A 359 -34.63 47.51 45.37
N SER A 360 -34.35 47.84 44.08
CA SER A 360 -34.76 48.87 43.06
C SER A 360 -33.78 50.06 42.90
N GLU A 361 -33.44 50.63 41.72
CA GLU A 361 -33.85 50.42 40.29
C GLU A 361 -32.74 50.91 39.26
N GLU A 362 -33.09 51.28 38.00
CA GLU A 362 -32.28 52.04 36.97
C GLU A 362 -31.07 51.35 36.26
N ALA A 363 -30.42 51.85 35.18
CA ALA A 363 -30.78 52.58 33.92
C ALA A 363 -29.56 52.60 32.93
N ALA A 364 -29.68 53.21 31.72
CA ALA A 364 -28.63 53.35 30.65
C ALA A 364 -28.25 54.86 30.42
N PRO A 365 -27.53 55.37 29.35
CA PRO A 365 -26.91 54.76 28.14
C PRO A 365 -25.56 55.38 27.57
N ALA A 366 -25.06 54.79 26.45
CA ALA A 366 -24.39 55.35 25.22
C ALA A 366 -23.27 56.45 25.18
N ALA A 367 -22.25 56.25 24.30
CA ALA A 367 -21.45 57.27 23.55
C ALA A 367 -20.56 56.66 22.40
N ALA A 368 -20.02 57.49 21.47
CA ALA A 368 -19.10 57.18 20.33
C ALA A 368 -18.31 58.47 19.91
N PRO A 369 -17.56 58.66 18.76
CA PRO A 369 -17.15 57.79 17.62
C PRO A 369 -15.68 58.04 17.04
N GLN A 370 -15.41 57.60 15.79
CA GLN A 370 -14.46 58.13 14.75
C GLN A 370 -13.03 57.54 14.49
N GLU A 371 -12.39 58.01 13.41
CA GLU A 371 -11.50 57.35 12.40
C GLU A 371 -10.31 58.29 11.97
N PRO A 372 -9.47 58.15 10.88
CA PRO A 372 -9.29 57.12 9.82
C PRO A 372 -7.80 56.74 9.46
N ALA A 373 -7.61 56.09 8.29
CA ALA A 373 -6.41 55.44 7.71
C ALA A 373 -5.34 56.32 6.99
N ALA A 374 -4.25 55.70 6.50
CA ALA A 374 -3.37 56.21 5.42
C ALA A 374 -2.51 55.14 4.68
N ALA A 375 -2.46 55.22 3.34
CA ALA A 375 -1.54 54.63 2.33
C ALA A 375 -1.93 55.24 0.95
N PRO A 376 -1.26 55.01 -0.21
CA PRO A 376 0.04 54.38 -0.54
C PRO A 376 0.96 55.36 -1.36
N GLU A 377 1.96 54.87 -2.13
CA GLU A 377 2.29 55.41 -3.48
C GLU A 377 3.16 54.45 -4.35
N GLU A 378 3.42 54.81 -5.62
CA GLU A 378 3.89 53.93 -6.72
C GLU A 378 4.90 54.65 -7.68
N MET A 379 5.25 54.04 -8.83
CA MET A 379 6.03 54.57 -9.99
C MET A 379 7.58 54.60 -9.88
N ALA A 380 8.39 54.45 -10.94
CA ALA A 380 8.19 53.90 -12.31
C ALA A 380 9.55 53.55 -13.00
N ALA A 381 9.51 53.01 -14.22
CA ALA A 381 10.59 52.32 -14.96
C ALA A 381 11.65 53.21 -15.67
N ALA A 382 12.77 52.57 -16.10
CA ALA A 382 13.63 52.96 -17.23
C ALA A 382 14.48 51.77 -17.78
N ASP A 383 14.90 51.86 -19.05
CA ASP A 383 15.53 50.83 -19.90
C ASP A 383 17.00 50.43 -19.60
N GLY A 384 17.48 49.31 -20.20
CA GLY A 384 18.92 49.08 -20.47
C GLY A 384 19.40 47.62 -20.68
N ASP A 385 19.77 47.26 -21.92
CA ASP A 385 20.45 46.03 -22.37
C ASP A 385 21.26 46.38 -23.66
N PRO A 386 22.34 45.67 -24.11
CA PRO A 386 23.06 44.50 -23.58
C PRO A 386 24.62 44.66 -23.45
N ALA A 387 25.28 43.54 -23.09
CA ALA A 387 26.50 42.98 -23.72
C ALA A 387 27.87 42.92 -22.97
N ALA A 388 28.72 42.02 -23.49
CA ALA A 388 30.20 41.88 -23.35
C ALA A 388 30.84 41.27 -22.08
N ARG A 389 31.31 40.02 -22.24
CA ARG A 389 32.52 39.40 -21.63
C ARG A 389 33.67 39.46 -22.66
N PRO A 390 34.92 39.08 -22.35
CA PRO A 390 35.79 39.26 -21.16
C PRO A 390 37.14 39.88 -21.66
N PRO A 391 38.39 39.44 -21.32
CA PRO A 391 39.00 38.90 -20.08
C PRO A 391 40.27 39.69 -19.64
N SER A 392 41.03 39.19 -18.64
CA SER A 392 42.51 38.99 -18.65
C SER A 392 43.28 39.39 -17.37
N LEU A 393 44.20 38.51 -16.95
CA LEU A 393 45.44 38.72 -16.14
C LEU A 393 45.30 39.35 -14.72
N ASN A 394 45.82 38.84 -13.59
CA ASN A 394 46.94 37.94 -13.19
C ASN A 394 48.18 38.67 -12.62
N SER A 395 48.82 37.99 -11.64
CA SER A 395 50.15 38.22 -11.03
C SER A 395 50.31 39.25 -9.90
N SER A 396 51.01 38.79 -8.85
CA SER A 396 51.87 39.55 -7.91
C SER A 396 51.22 40.48 -6.89
N GLN A 397 51.85 40.84 -5.76
CA GLN A 397 52.75 40.14 -4.80
C GLN A 397 53.11 41.18 -3.71
N MET A 398 53.42 40.76 -2.47
CA MET A 398 53.84 41.62 -1.34
C MET A 398 52.73 42.58 -0.85
N THR A 399 52.74 43.05 0.40
CA THR A 399 53.70 42.88 1.51
C THR A 399 53.12 42.13 2.70
#